data_AF-A0A368GZP0-F1
#
_entry.id   AF-A0A368GZP0-F1
#
_cell.length_a   1.000
_cell.length_b   1.000
_cell.length_c   1.000
_cell.angle_alpha   90.00
_cell.angle_beta   90.00
_cell.angle_gamma   90.00
#
_symmetry.space_group_name_H-M   'P 1'
#
loop_
_entity.id
_entity.type
_entity.pdbx_description
1 polymer ?
#
loop_
_entity_poly.entity_id
_entity_poly.type
_entity_poly.pdbx_seq_one_letter_code
_entity_poly.pdbx_strand_id
1 'polypeptide(L)'
;MIRCKDIRVDVPESKQLQEWSRRVPESSDSMVRELKKTVMEQAHAIVGLSALEQNLNELLEQWARSSHVKASDHSTQCVDFLRYYFIKATHPTPVIQSYSCRLTGKNAKNTALLDLPEDVVTILIEFLLDGLGLGHEEIKNDTAENLKLHPTEFWLKLGNNDVVRKAALLKRNEYRAD
;
A
#
# COMPACT_ATOMS: atom_id res chain seq x y z
N MET A 1 21.84 1.86 -19.88
CA MET A 1 20.79 2.25 -18.91
C MET A 1 19.59 1.35 -19.15
N ILE A 2 19.50 0.24 -18.42
CA ILE A 2 18.44 -0.75 -18.59
C ILE A 2 17.18 -0.17 -17.93
N ARG A 3 16.11 0.02 -18.71
CA ARG A 3 14.80 0.39 -18.18
C ARG A 3 14.20 -0.86 -17.55
N CYS A 4 14.20 -0.95 -16.22
CA CYS A 4 13.53 -2.02 -15.45
C CYS A 4 12.00 -1.94 -15.60
N LYS A 5 11.46 -2.18 -16.79
CA LYS A 5 10.02 -2.32 -17.01
C LYS A 5 9.56 -3.78 -17.22
N ASP A 6 10.49 -4.73 -17.34
CA ASP A 6 10.16 -6.12 -17.71
C ASP A 6 10.73 -7.19 -16.76
N ILE A 7 11.25 -6.82 -15.57
CA ILE A 7 11.67 -7.81 -14.58
C ILE A 7 10.43 -8.22 -13.78
N ARG A 8 9.81 -9.33 -14.19
CA ARG A 8 8.83 -10.04 -13.37
C ARG A 8 9.56 -10.83 -12.29
N VAL A 9 9.18 -10.63 -11.03
CA VAL A 9 9.80 -11.33 -9.90
C VAL A 9 9.07 -12.65 -9.77
N ASP A 10 9.75 -13.78 -9.98
CA ASP A 10 9.12 -15.09 -9.79
C ASP A 10 8.69 -15.25 -8.31
N VAL A 11 7.38 -15.08 -8.09
CA VAL A 11 6.77 -15.08 -6.77
C VAL A 11 6.95 -16.45 -6.06
N PRO A 12 6.80 -17.61 -6.72
CA PRO A 12 7.20 -18.89 -6.14
C PRO A 12 8.67 -18.99 -5.70
N GLU A 13 9.61 -18.52 -6.52
CA GLU A 13 11.05 -18.58 -6.21
C GLU A 13 11.44 -17.62 -5.08
N SER A 14 10.88 -16.40 -5.06
CA SER A 14 11.09 -15.45 -3.96
C SER A 14 10.60 -16.00 -2.62
N LYS A 15 9.48 -16.72 -2.63
CA LYS A 15 8.94 -17.43 -1.46
C LYS A 15 9.87 -18.55 -0.99
N GLN A 16 10.45 -19.33 -1.90
CA GLN A 16 11.41 -20.39 -1.54
C GLN A 16 12.68 -19.82 -0.91
N LEU A 17 13.18 -18.70 -1.42
CA LEU A 17 14.36 -18.03 -0.86
C LEU A 17 14.13 -17.56 0.58
N GLN A 18 12.95 -17.02 0.88
CA GLN A 18 12.59 -16.64 2.26
C GLN A 18 12.55 -17.86 3.20
N GLU A 19 11.94 -18.96 2.74
CA GLU A 19 11.85 -20.22 3.48
C GLU A 19 13.24 -20.81 3.77
N TRP A 20 14.14 -20.80 2.78
CA TRP A 20 15.52 -21.27 2.95
C TRP A 20 16.30 -20.38 3.92
N SER A 21 16.18 -19.07 3.79
CA SER A 21 16.86 -18.13 4.69
C SER A 21 16.45 -18.32 6.16
N ARG A 22 15.18 -18.67 6.42
CA ARG A 22 14.69 -18.97 7.78
C ARG A 22 15.29 -20.24 8.38
N ARG A 23 15.61 -21.24 7.55
CA ARG A 23 16.15 -22.53 8.00
C ARG A 23 17.65 -22.49 8.29
N VAL A 24 18.34 -21.41 7.91
CA VAL A 24 19.75 -21.22 8.22
C VAL A 24 19.91 -21.12 9.75
N PRO A 25 20.75 -21.95 10.40
CA PRO A 25 21.00 -21.87 11.84
C PRO A 25 21.67 -20.54 12.22
N GLU A 26 21.69 -20.20 13.51
CA GLU A 26 22.53 -19.10 13.98
C GLU A 26 24.01 -19.53 14.01
N SER A 27 24.88 -18.65 13.52
CA SER A 27 26.32 -18.84 13.55
C SER A 27 26.93 -18.08 14.72
N SER A 28 27.95 -18.66 15.35
CA SER A 28 28.80 -17.97 16.33
C SER A 28 29.74 -16.94 15.67
N ASP A 29 29.94 -17.05 14.35
CA ASP A 29 30.76 -16.13 13.56
C ASP A 29 30.01 -14.82 13.29
N SER A 30 30.66 -13.68 13.58
CA SER A 30 30.06 -12.35 13.44
C SER A 30 29.76 -11.98 11.99
N MET A 31 30.65 -12.33 11.05
CA MET A 31 30.45 -12.04 9.63
C MET A 31 29.29 -12.85 9.06
N VAL A 32 29.17 -14.12 9.49
CA VAL A 32 28.06 -14.98 9.06
C VAL A 32 26.71 -14.48 9.60
N ARG A 33 26.67 -13.91 10.81
CA ARG A 33 25.45 -13.27 11.34
C ARG A 33 25.07 -12.01 10.56
N GLU A 34 26.04 -11.15 10.27
CA GLU A 34 25.83 -9.92 9.48
C GLU A 34 25.30 -10.27 8.08
N LEU A 35 25.94 -11.24 7.41
CA LEU A 35 25.53 -11.72 6.09
C LEU A 35 24.12 -12.31 6.11
N LYS A 36 23.80 -13.16 7.11
CA LYS A 36 22.46 -13.73 7.27
C LYS A 36 21.41 -12.63 7.44
N LYS A 37 21.70 -11.60 8.22
CA LYS A 37 20.81 -10.45 8.42
C LYS A 37 20.55 -9.72 7.10
N THR A 38 21.59 -9.39 6.33
CA THR A 38 21.44 -8.73 5.03
C THR A 38 20.66 -9.58 4.04
N VAL A 39 20.92 -10.89 3.97
CA VAL A 39 20.18 -11.82 3.09
C VAL A 39 18.72 -11.91 3.50
N MET A 40 18.41 -11.92 4.80
CA MET A 40 17.03 -11.88 5.29
C MET A 40 16.33 -10.56 4.93
N GLU A 41 17.00 -9.42 5.10
CA GLU A 41 16.47 -8.10 4.71
C GLU A 41 16.19 -8.04 3.20
N GLN A 42 17.10 -8.58 2.39
CA GLN A 42 16.90 -8.69 0.94
C GLN A 42 15.75 -9.64 0.58
N ALA A 43 15.64 -10.80 1.23
CA ALA A 43 14.54 -11.73 1.00
C ALA A 43 13.18 -11.11 1.37
N HIS A 44 13.12 -10.31 2.44
CA HIS A 44 11.93 -9.55 2.82
C HIS A 44 11.57 -8.48 1.80
N ALA A 45 12.56 -7.75 1.28
CA ALA A 45 12.35 -6.76 0.22
C ALA A 45 11.85 -7.43 -1.07
N ILE A 46 12.43 -8.56 -1.47
CA ILE A 46 12.00 -9.32 -2.66
C ILE A 46 10.58 -9.86 -2.47
N VAL A 47 10.23 -10.37 -1.29
CA VAL A 47 8.85 -10.82 -1.01
C VAL A 47 7.89 -9.63 -1.04
N GLY A 48 8.27 -8.48 -0.46
CA GLY A 48 7.50 -7.23 -0.54
C GLY A 48 7.29 -6.78 -1.99
N LEU A 49 8.32 -6.86 -2.82
CA LEU A 49 8.24 -6.57 -4.27
C LEU A 49 7.36 -7.60 -5.01
N SER A 50 7.43 -8.88 -4.65
CA SER A 50 6.57 -9.91 -5.24
C SER A 50 5.10 -9.78 -4.83
N ALA A 51 4.83 -9.21 -3.65
CA ALA A 51 3.47 -8.87 -3.22
C ALA A 51 2.85 -7.77 -4.09
N LEU A 52 3.68 -6.83 -4.58
CA LEU A 52 3.28 -5.76 -5.51
C LEU A 52 2.98 -6.27 -6.93
N GLU A 53 3.38 -7.49 -7.28
CA GLU A 53 3.08 -8.08 -8.59
C GLU A 53 1.64 -8.62 -8.68
N GLN A 54 0.92 -8.71 -7.56
CA GLN A 54 -0.52 -8.93 -7.58
C GLN A 54 -1.22 -7.63 -8.02
N ASN A 55 -1.93 -7.68 -9.14
CA ASN A 55 -2.67 -6.53 -9.65
C ASN A 55 -3.76 -6.11 -8.65
N LEU A 56 -3.54 -4.97 -7.97
CA LEU A 56 -4.46 -4.45 -6.96
C LEU A 56 -5.88 -4.21 -7.50
N ASN A 57 -6.02 -3.90 -8.80
CA ASN A 57 -7.32 -3.74 -9.44
C ASN A 57 -8.07 -5.08 -9.54
N GLU A 58 -7.39 -6.15 -9.95
CA GLU A 58 -7.99 -7.49 -10.02
C GLU A 58 -8.40 -7.98 -8.63
N LEU A 59 -7.59 -7.69 -7.60
CA LEU A 59 -7.94 -8.02 -6.22
C LEU A 59 -9.13 -7.20 -5.71
N LEU A 60 -9.25 -5.94 -6.13
CA LEU A 60 -10.38 -5.09 -5.77
C LEU A 60 -11.69 -5.59 -6.39
N GLU A 61 -11.64 -6.09 -7.63
CA GLU A 61 -12.80 -6.70 -8.30
C GLU A 61 -13.24 -8.01 -7.63
N GLN A 62 -12.29 -8.80 -7.14
CA GLN A 62 -12.56 -10.06 -6.43
C GLN A 62 -12.95 -9.86 -4.96
N TRP A 63 -12.61 -8.72 -4.38
CA TRP A 63 -12.92 -8.42 -2.99
C TRP A 63 -14.40 -8.08 -2.83
N ALA A 64 -15.11 -8.95 -2.10
CA ALA A 64 -16.49 -8.71 -1.71
C ALA A 64 -16.52 -7.86 -0.43
N ARG A 65 -17.10 -6.65 -0.53
CA ARG A 65 -17.30 -5.78 0.63
C ARG A 65 -18.14 -6.48 1.69
N SER A 66 -17.71 -6.40 2.95
CA SER A 66 -18.53 -6.82 4.08
C SER A 66 -19.85 -6.03 4.10
N SER A 67 -20.97 -6.75 4.09
CA SER A 67 -22.33 -6.18 4.09
C SER A 67 -22.64 -5.35 5.34
N HIS A 68 -21.85 -5.52 6.41
CA HIS A 68 -22.03 -4.82 7.68
C HIS A 68 -21.39 -3.43 7.72
N VAL A 69 -20.53 -3.09 6.75
CA VAL A 69 -19.81 -1.81 6.73
C VAL A 69 -20.61 -0.76 5.97
N LYS A 70 -20.86 0.39 6.60
CA LYS A 70 -21.55 1.50 5.94
C LYS A 70 -20.73 1.98 4.74
N ALA A 71 -21.40 2.38 3.66
CA ALA A 71 -20.74 2.88 2.45
C ALA A 71 -19.81 4.08 2.71
N SER A 72 -20.11 4.88 3.74
CA SER A 72 -19.32 6.04 4.16
C SER A 72 -18.12 5.73 5.05
N ASP A 73 -17.99 4.49 5.54
CA ASP A 73 -16.88 4.10 6.42
C ASP A 73 -15.69 3.61 5.58
N HIS A 74 -15.02 4.58 4.96
CA HIS A 74 -13.89 4.35 4.06
C HIS A 74 -12.69 3.73 4.78
N SER A 75 -12.45 4.10 6.05
CA SER A 75 -11.34 3.57 6.83
C SER A 75 -11.49 2.06 7.06
N THR A 76 -12.67 1.62 7.53
CA THR A 76 -12.93 0.18 7.72
C THR A 76 -12.87 -0.58 6.40
N GLN A 77 -13.37 0.00 5.31
CA GLN A 77 -13.28 -0.61 3.97
C GLN A 77 -11.83 -0.76 3.49
N CYS A 78 -10.99 0.27 3.67
CA CYS A 78 -9.57 0.20 3.34
C CYS A 78 -8.87 -0.89 4.15
N VAL A 79 -9.10 -0.94 5.46
CA VAL A 79 -8.48 -1.96 6.32
C VAL A 79 -8.94 -3.37 5.93
N ASP A 80 -10.21 -3.56 5.60
CA ASP A 80 -10.74 -4.85 5.16
C ASP A 80 -10.13 -5.31 3.83
N PHE A 81 -10.05 -4.42 2.85
CA PHE A 81 -9.36 -4.69 1.59
C PHE A 81 -7.87 -5.00 1.81
N LEU A 82 -7.16 -4.22 2.64
CA LEU A 82 -5.75 -4.46 2.95
C LEU A 82 -5.54 -5.84 3.59
N ARG A 83 -6.43 -6.29 4.49
CA ARG A 83 -6.38 -7.65 5.03
C ARG A 83 -6.52 -8.69 3.93
N TYR A 84 -7.49 -8.51 3.03
CA TYR A 84 -7.70 -9.40 1.88
C TYR A 84 -6.44 -9.46 0.99
N TYR A 85 -5.90 -8.29 0.63
CA TYR A 85 -4.66 -8.16 -0.14
C TYR A 85 -3.51 -8.91 0.52
N PHE A 86 -3.22 -8.63 1.80
CA PHE A 86 -2.08 -9.23 2.48
C PHE A 86 -2.19 -10.75 2.62
N ILE A 87 -3.39 -11.29 2.79
CA ILE A 87 -3.63 -12.74 2.83
C ILE A 87 -3.28 -13.38 1.49
N LYS A 88 -3.60 -12.72 0.37
CA LYS A 88 -3.32 -13.20 -0.99
C LYS A 88 -1.87 -13.03 -1.40
N ALA A 89 -1.29 -11.88 -1.05
CA ALA A 89 0.04 -11.49 -1.46
C ALA A 89 1.14 -12.17 -0.61
N THR A 90 0.85 -12.55 0.64
CA THR A 90 1.84 -13.13 1.55
C THR A 90 1.72 -14.66 1.63
N HIS A 91 2.83 -15.36 1.40
CA HIS A 91 2.91 -16.80 1.65
C HIS A 91 4.24 -17.16 2.35
N PRO A 92 4.22 -17.91 3.45
CA PRO A 92 3.02 -18.39 4.14
C PRO A 92 2.25 -17.23 4.80
N THR A 93 0.90 -17.28 4.78
CA THR A 93 0.04 -16.19 5.28
C THR A 93 0.40 -15.69 6.68
N PRO A 94 0.79 -16.53 7.66
CA PRO A 94 1.19 -16.05 8.98
C PRO A 94 2.37 -15.08 8.98
N VAL A 95 3.19 -15.02 7.93
CA VAL A 95 4.36 -14.12 7.87
C VAL A 95 3.97 -12.66 7.94
N ILE A 96 2.80 -12.26 7.41
CA ILE A 96 2.38 -10.85 7.51
C ILE A 96 2.19 -10.41 8.96
N GLN A 97 1.93 -11.35 9.88
CA GLN A 97 1.75 -11.05 11.30
C GLN A 97 3.04 -10.63 12.00
N SER A 98 4.21 -10.86 11.40
CA SER A 98 5.48 -10.30 11.90
C SER A 98 5.68 -8.85 11.52
N TYR A 99 4.76 -8.25 10.75
CA TYR A 99 4.85 -6.87 10.28
C TYR A 99 3.78 -5.98 10.93
N SER A 100 4.06 -4.69 10.95
CA SER A 100 3.16 -3.63 11.38
C SER A 100 3.31 -2.41 10.48
N CYS A 101 2.21 -1.71 10.20
CA CYS A 101 2.25 -0.37 9.62
C CYS A 101 2.18 0.65 10.76
N ARG A 102 3.12 1.61 10.82
CA ARG A 102 3.20 2.61 11.89
C ARG A 102 3.33 4.00 11.31
N LEU A 103 2.49 4.92 11.78
CA LEU A 103 2.54 6.35 11.43
C LEU A 103 3.78 7.07 11.99
N THR A 104 4.31 6.57 13.11
CA THR A 104 5.52 7.13 13.72
C THR A 104 6.47 5.98 14.01
N GLY A 105 7.73 6.08 13.56
CA GLY A 105 8.76 5.04 13.75
C GLY A 105 9.19 4.79 15.20
N LYS A 106 8.36 5.18 16.18
CA LYS A 106 8.61 4.94 17.61
C LYS A 106 8.02 3.59 18.01
N ASN A 107 8.92 2.64 18.31
CA ASN A 107 8.67 1.26 18.74
C ASN A 107 8.02 1.14 20.14
N ALA A 108 6.89 1.80 20.37
CA ALA A 108 6.37 2.00 21.73
C ALA A 108 5.63 0.79 22.35
N LYS A 109 5.25 -0.24 21.60
CA LYS A 109 4.37 -1.33 22.12
C LYS A 109 4.82 -2.77 21.86
N ASN A 110 5.44 -3.05 20.71
CA ASN A 110 5.96 -4.39 20.41
C ASN A 110 7.17 -4.25 19.48
N THR A 111 8.36 -4.46 20.04
CA THR A 111 9.65 -4.37 19.35
C THR A 111 9.96 -5.59 18.49
N ALA A 112 9.18 -6.66 18.59
CA ALA A 112 9.37 -7.88 17.80
C ALA A 112 8.72 -7.81 16.40
N LEU A 113 7.87 -6.81 16.15
CA LEU A 113 7.24 -6.62 14.85
C LEU A 113 8.11 -5.72 13.98
N LEU A 114 8.32 -6.14 12.74
CA LEU A 114 8.99 -5.38 11.69
C LEU A 114 8.06 -4.29 11.15
N ASP A 115 8.64 -3.22 10.62
CA ASP A 115 7.89 -2.25 9.84
C ASP A 115 7.68 -2.79 8.41
N LEU A 116 6.51 -2.52 7.84
CA LEU A 116 6.29 -2.78 6.41
C LEU A 116 7.27 -1.95 5.57
N PRO A 117 7.82 -2.51 4.47
CA PRO A 117 8.67 -1.75 3.56
C PRO A 117 7.96 -0.47 3.07
N GLU A 118 8.66 0.67 3.12
CA GLU A 118 8.08 1.99 2.81
C GLU A 118 7.48 2.05 1.40
N ASP A 119 8.12 1.43 0.41
CA ASP A 119 7.61 1.35 -0.96
C ASP A 119 6.24 0.65 -1.03
N VAL A 120 6.06 -0.42 -0.25
CA VAL A 120 4.78 -1.15 -0.17
C VAL A 120 3.72 -0.26 0.48
N VAL A 121 4.08 0.47 1.54
CA VAL A 121 3.17 1.40 2.21
C VAL A 121 2.73 2.52 1.26
N THR A 122 3.67 3.14 0.55
CA THR A 122 3.39 4.22 -0.41
C THR A 122 2.46 3.75 -1.51
N ILE A 123 2.74 2.61 -2.15
CA ILE A 123 1.90 2.09 -3.24
C ILE A 123 0.48 1.77 -2.75
N LEU A 124 0.36 1.17 -1.57
CA LEU A 124 -0.96 0.85 -1.01
C LEU A 124 -1.74 2.11 -0.65
N ILE A 125 -1.08 3.14 -0.12
CA ILE A 125 -1.71 4.43 0.16
C ILE A 125 -2.17 5.10 -1.12
N GLU A 126 -1.32 5.18 -2.15
CA GLU A 126 -1.66 5.77 -3.45
C GLU A 126 -2.84 5.05 -4.09
N PHE A 127 -2.81 3.72 -4.12
CA PHE A 127 -3.90 2.90 -4.64
C PHE A 127 -5.23 3.15 -3.90
N LEU A 128 -5.21 3.18 -2.57
CA LEU A 128 -6.42 3.42 -1.77
C LEU A 128 -6.95 4.85 -1.97
N LEU A 129 -6.05 5.83 -2.08
CA LEU A 129 -6.43 7.22 -2.36
C LEU A 129 -7.05 7.34 -3.75
N ASP A 130 -6.52 6.67 -4.76
CA ASP A 130 -7.11 6.61 -6.10
C ASP A 130 -8.50 5.95 -6.06
N GLY A 131 -8.63 4.81 -5.36
CA GLY A 131 -9.90 4.12 -5.16
C GLY A 131 -10.97 4.94 -4.41
N LEU A 132 -10.55 5.87 -3.56
CA LEU A 132 -11.41 6.83 -2.87
C LEU A 132 -11.66 8.12 -3.67
N GLY A 133 -11.03 8.29 -4.83
CA GLY A 133 -11.08 9.51 -5.63
C GLY A 133 -10.40 10.72 -4.95
N LEU A 134 -9.40 10.45 -4.12
CA LEU A 134 -8.57 11.41 -3.40
C LEU A 134 -7.14 11.54 -3.97
N GLY A 135 -6.76 10.71 -4.93
CA GLY A 135 -5.43 10.71 -5.54
C GLY A 135 -5.19 11.74 -6.66
N HIS A 136 -6.27 12.35 -7.16
CA HIS A 136 -6.24 13.34 -8.26
C HIS A 136 -5.28 14.51 -7.99
N GLU A 137 -4.50 14.90 -9.01
CA GLU A 137 -3.55 16.03 -8.92
C GLU A 137 -4.27 17.35 -8.65
N GLU A 138 -5.49 17.50 -9.16
CA GLU A 138 -6.32 18.69 -8.95
C GLU A 138 -6.65 18.94 -7.47
N ILE A 139 -6.69 17.88 -6.65
CA ILE A 139 -6.90 17.98 -5.20
C ILE A 139 -5.61 18.45 -4.51
N LYS A 140 -4.45 18.08 -5.06
CA LYS A 140 -3.13 18.37 -4.46
C LYS A 140 -2.63 19.77 -4.80
N ASN A 141 -2.80 20.19 -6.05
CA ASN A 141 -2.03 21.28 -6.62
C ASN A 141 -2.88 22.42 -7.18
N ASP A 142 -4.21 22.30 -7.15
CA ASP A 142 -5.09 23.22 -7.87
C ASP A 142 -6.11 23.91 -6.96
N THR A 143 -6.72 24.99 -7.47
CA THR A 143 -7.72 25.78 -6.73
C THR A 143 -9.09 25.68 -7.41
N ALA A 144 -10.17 25.81 -6.63
CA ALA A 144 -11.52 25.82 -7.20
C ALA A 144 -11.71 26.93 -8.24
N GLU A 145 -11.02 28.05 -8.04
CA GLU A 145 -11.02 29.23 -8.89
C GLU A 145 -10.33 28.95 -10.22
N ASN A 146 -9.18 28.28 -10.20
CA ASN A 146 -8.47 27.89 -11.42
C ASN A 146 -9.23 26.77 -12.16
N LEU A 147 -9.72 25.75 -11.46
CA LEU A 147 -10.52 24.67 -12.06
C LEU A 147 -11.86 25.16 -12.63
N LYS A 148 -12.41 26.25 -12.09
CA LYS A 148 -13.58 26.90 -12.68
C LYS A 148 -13.26 27.59 -14.01
N LEU A 149 -12.10 28.25 -14.10
CA LEU A 149 -11.65 28.91 -15.32
C LEU A 149 -11.18 27.89 -16.39
N HIS A 150 -10.57 26.79 -15.93
CA HIS A 150 -10.01 25.73 -16.77
C HIS A 150 -10.53 24.36 -16.29
N PRO A 151 -11.79 24.02 -16.60
CA PRO A 151 -12.44 22.83 -16.08
C PRO A 151 -11.83 21.54 -16.63
N THR A 152 -11.32 20.71 -15.71
CA THR A 152 -10.88 19.34 -15.99
C THR A 152 -12.05 18.35 -15.93
N GLU A 153 -11.85 17.14 -16.46
CA GLU A 153 -12.84 16.07 -16.35
C GLU A 153 -13.18 15.73 -14.89
N PHE A 154 -12.16 15.74 -14.02
CA PHE A 154 -12.34 15.61 -12.57
C PHE A 154 -13.28 16.69 -12.02
N TRP A 155 -13.01 17.96 -12.31
CA TRP A 155 -13.83 19.08 -11.85
C TRP A 155 -15.30 18.96 -12.29
N LEU A 156 -15.52 18.57 -13.55
CA LEU A 156 -16.87 18.39 -14.09
C LEU A 156 -17.63 17.25 -13.41
N LYS A 157 -16.93 16.17 -13.02
CA LYS A 157 -17.49 15.02 -12.29
C LYS A 157 -17.85 15.31 -10.83
N LEU A 158 -17.33 16.39 -10.24
CA LEU A 158 -17.61 16.74 -8.83
C LEU A 158 -19.06 17.21 -8.58
N GLY A 159 -19.80 17.60 -9.62
CA GLY A 159 -21.20 17.99 -9.47
C GLY A 159 -21.76 18.81 -10.64
N ASN A 160 -23.04 19.15 -10.55
CA ASN A 160 -23.79 19.77 -11.65
C ASN A 160 -23.54 21.29 -11.78
N ASN A 161 -22.95 21.94 -10.78
CA ASN A 161 -22.66 23.37 -10.80
C ASN A 161 -21.43 23.71 -9.94
N ASP A 162 -20.87 24.90 -10.13
CA ASP A 162 -19.62 25.30 -9.48
C ASP A 162 -19.71 25.40 -7.95
N VAL A 163 -20.90 25.69 -7.41
CA VAL A 163 -21.10 25.72 -5.95
C VAL A 163 -20.94 24.32 -5.36
N VAL A 164 -21.60 23.33 -5.98
CA VAL A 164 -21.51 21.92 -5.57
C VAL A 164 -20.09 21.39 -5.79
N ARG A 165 -19.46 21.71 -6.93
CA ARG A 165 -18.09 21.27 -7.24
C ARG A 165 -17.08 21.83 -6.26
N LYS A 166 -17.17 23.12 -5.92
CA LYS A 166 -16.29 23.76 -4.94
C LYS A 166 -16.44 23.13 -3.55
N ALA A 167 -17.67 22.92 -3.09
CA ALA A 167 -17.91 22.24 -1.81
C ALA A 167 -17.36 20.81 -1.81
N ALA A 168 -17.53 20.08 -2.92
CA ALA A 168 -17.02 18.71 -3.08
C ALA A 168 -15.49 18.65 -3.15
N LEU A 169 -14.83 19.67 -3.71
CA LEU A 169 -13.37 19.80 -3.70
C LEU A 169 -12.84 20.12 -2.30
N LEU A 170 -13.43 21.10 -1.62
CA LEU A 170 -13.03 21.49 -0.25
C LEU A 170 -13.13 20.33 0.72
N LYS A 171 -14.23 19.56 0.66
CA LYS A 171 -14.40 18.35 1.48
C LYS A 171 -13.31 17.31 1.23
N ARG A 172 -12.81 17.17 -0.01
CA ARG A 172 -11.70 16.26 -0.33
C ARG A 172 -10.35 16.79 0.14
N ASN A 173 -10.16 18.11 0.12
CA ASN A 173 -8.98 18.76 0.67
C ASN A 173 -8.91 18.57 2.20
N GLU A 174 -10.05 18.69 2.89
CA GLU A 174 -10.15 18.39 4.33
C GLU A 174 -9.70 16.96 4.63
N TYR A 175 -10.16 15.96 3.86
CA TYR A 175 -9.75 14.57 4.03
C TYR A 175 -8.26 14.28 3.77
N ARG A 176 -7.53 15.18 3.09
CA ARG A 176 -6.08 15.04 2.84
C ARG A 176 -5.21 15.85 3.81
N ALA A 177 -5.79 16.81 4.51
CA ALA A 177 -5.08 17.70 5.42
C ALA A 177 -4.90 17.08 6.83
N ASP A 178 -5.71 16.07 7.16
CA ASP A 178 -5.59 15.20 8.35
C ASP A 178 -4.64 14.02 8.12
#